data_AF-A0A443PI46-F1
#
_entry.id   AF-A0A443PI46-F1
#
_cell.length_a   1.000
_cell.length_b   1.000
_cell.length_c   1.000
_cell.angle_alpha   90.00
_cell.angle_beta   90.00
_cell.angle_gamma   90.00
#
_symmetry.space_group_name_H-M   'P 1'
#
loop_
_entity.id
_entity.type
_entity.pdbx_description
1 polymer ?
#
loop_
_entity_poly.entity_id
_entity_poly.type
_entity_poly.pdbx_seq_one_letter_code
_entity_poly.pdbx_strand_id
1 'polypeptide(L)'
;MGQAQSDRAQEEDTSIQNSSTKDSQPPSMEDLIAEATAFGDGDDMSLDERAQKALECPCVAELRSGPCGTQFSEAFVCFLKSTAEEKGSECVHPFVALQNCIKANPDAFSKDVLDEEDNKKEDEEVQEYKIIAPPWAKEPKHN
;
A
#
# COMPACT_ATOMS: atom_id res chain seq x y z
N MET A 1 -3.57 -65.77 21.81
CA MET A 1 -2.95 -65.33 20.55
C MET A 1 -3.07 -63.82 20.50
N GLY A 2 -2.10 -63.12 21.08
CA GLY A 2 -2.08 -61.65 21.22
C GLY A 2 -0.95 -61.07 20.38
N GLN A 3 -1.22 -59.92 19.77
CA GLN A 3 -0.41 -59.28 18.73
C GLN A 3 0.87 -58.65 19.31
N ALA A 4 1.96 -58.76 18.55
CA ALA A 4 3.23 -58.05 18.75
C ALA A 4 3.24 -56.72 17.97
N GLN A 5 4.09 -55.80 18.43
CA GLN A 5 4.32 -54.42 18.00
C GLN A 5 5.22 -54.25 16.75
N SER A 6 5.40 -52.97 16.34
CA SER A 6 6.28 -52.35 15.31
C SER A 6 5.70 -52.30 13.88
N ASP A 7 5.77 -51.20 13.12
CA ASP A 7 6.68 -50.04 13.14
C ASP A 7 6.06 -48.79 12.46
N ARG A 8 6.75 -47.65 12.52
CA ARG A 8 6.31 -46.29 12.17
C ARG A 8 7.07 -45.76 10.96
N ALA A 9 6.36 -45.25 9.96
CA ALA A 9 6.71 -44.10 9.09
C ALA A 9 5.60 -43.98 8.01
N GLN A 10 4.67 -43.02 8.13
CA GLN A 10 4.66 -41.72 7.45
C GLN A 10 4.84 -41.81 5.92
N GLU A 11 3.73 -41.70 5.20
CA GLU A 11 3.52 -40.99 3.93
C GLU A 11 2.05 -41.19 3.51
N GLU A 12 1.13 -40.41 4.10
CA GLU A 12 -0.21 -40.21 3.55
C GLU A 12 -0.36 -38.72 3.21
N ASP A 13 -0.39 -38.51 1.89
CA ASP A 13 -0.92 -37.40 1.11
C ASP A 13 -1.49 -36.22 1.91
N THR A 14 -0.68 -35.17 1.99
CA THR A 14 -1.00 -33.87 2.57
C THR A 14 -2.13 -33.21 1.77
N SER A 15 -3.37 -33.56 2.10
CA SER A 15 -4.51 -32.65 2.01
C SER A 15 -4.38 -31.62 3.13
N ILE A 16 -3.49 -30.65 2.96
CA ILE A 16 -3.51 -29.40 3.71
C ILE A 16 -3.44 -28.27 2.68
N GLN A 17 -4.58 -27.61 2.55
CA GLN A 17 -4.76 -26.36 1.82
C GLN A 17 -3.68 -25.36 2.28
N ASN A 18 -2.69 -25.12 1.43
CA ASN A 18 -1.63 -24.18 1.68
C ASN A 18 -2.15 -22.77 1.40
N SER A 19 -2.50 -22.07 2.48
CA SER A 19 -2.45 -20.62 2.64
C SER A 19 -3.60 -19.78 2.06
N SER A 20 -4.81 -20.03 2.56
CA SER A 20 -5.77 -18.94 2.79
C SER A 20 -5.83 -18.63 4.28
N THR A 21 -4.86 -17.85 4.77
CA THR A 21 -5.01 -17.03 5.99
C THR A 21 -4.16 -15.76 5.88
N LYS A 22 -4.64 -14.82 5.06
CA LYS A 22 -4.62 -13.39 5.37
C LYS A 22 -5.97 -12.83 4.91
N ASP A 23 -7.01 -13.19 5.64
CA ASP A 23 -8.30 -12.49 5.57
C ASP A 23 -8.44 -11.72 6.89
N SER A 24 -8.32 -10.40 6.81
CA SER A 24 -8.87 -9.37 7.73
C SER A 24 -8.17 -8.00 7.60
N GLN A 25 -7.24 -7.82 6.66
CA GLN A 25 -6.75 -6.48 6.31
C GLN A 25 -7.00 -6.26 4.80
N PRO A 26 -7.56 -5.12 4.39
CA PRO A 26 -7.61 -4.78 2.97
C PRO A 26 -6.19 -4.87 2.38
N PRO A 27 -6.02 -5.35 1.13
CA PRO A 27 -4.70 -5.48 0.52
C PRO A 27 -4.03 -4.10 0.51
N SER A 28 -2.82 -4.02 1.08
CA SER A 28 -2.04 -2.79 1.01
C SER A 28 -1.71 -2.50 -0.46
N MET A 29 -1.47 -1.23 -0.78
CA MET A 29 -1.01 -0.85 -2.11
C MET A 29 0.26 -1.62 -2.54
N GLU A 30 1.12 -2.01 -1.60
CA GLU A 30 2.27 -2.88 -1.89
C GLU A 30 1.89 -4.29 -2.34
N ASP A 31 0.87 -4.90 -1.73
CA ASP A 31 0.39 -6.23 -2.11
C ASP A 31 -0.19 -6.19 -3.53
N LEU A 32 -0.96 -5.15 -3.86
CA LEU A 32 -1.49 -4.92 -5.20
C LEU A 32 -0.38 -4.75 -6.24
N ILE A 33 0.70 -4.05 -5.89
CA ILE A 33 1.87 -3.87 -6.77
C ILE A 33 2.57 -5.22 -6.99
N ALA A 34 2.76 -6.02 -5.93
CA ALA A 34 3.39 -7.33 -6.03
C ALA A 34 2.56 -8.30 -6.89
N GLU A 35 1.25 -8.35 -6.67
CA GLU A 35 0.33 -9.17 -7.48
C GLU A 35 0.31 -8.71 -8.94
N ALA A 36 0.30 -7.41 -9.21
CA ALA A 36 0.37 -6.88 -10.56
C ALA A 36 1.71 -7.21 -11.24
N THR A 37 2.83 -7.17 -10.51
CA THR A 37 4.13 -7.60 -11.07
C THR A 37 4.15 -9.08 -11.43
N ALA A 38 3.54 -9.91 -10.58
CA ALA A 38 3.43 -11.35 -10.82
C ALA A 38 2.50 -11.64 -12.02
N PHE A 39 1.45 -10.83 -12.20
CA PHE A 39 0.58 -10.90 -13.37
C PHE A 39 1.30 -10.54 -14.67
N GLY A 40 2.32 -9.68 -14.60
CA GLY A 40 3.19 -9.33 -15.72
C GLY A 40 4.36 -10.28 -15.95
N ASP A 41 4.53 -11.31 -15.12
CA ASP A 41 5.67 -12.24 -15.19
C ASP A 41 5.41 -13.29 -16.29
N GLY A 42 5.98 -13.04 -17.47
CA GLY A 42 6.05 -13.98 -18.58
C GLY A 42 7.50 -14.12 -19.03
N ASP A 43 7.97 -15.36 -19.22
CA ASP A 43 9.37 -15.74 -19.40
C ASP A 43 10.08 -15.11 -20.63
N ASP A 44 9.38 -14.35 -21.47
CA ASP A 44 9.90 -13.84 -22.76
C ASP A 44 9.56 -12.36 -23.07
N MET A 45 9.08 -11.57 -22.10
CA MET A 45 8.55 -10.23 -22.36
C MET A 45 9.56 -9.10 -22.06
N SER A 46 9.55 -8.03 -22.88
CA SER A 46 10.31 -6.81 -22.58
C SER A 46 9.84 -6.14 -21.28
N LEU A 47 10.68 -5.32 -20.64
CA LEU A 47 10.29 -4.52 -19.47
C LEU A 47 9.05 -3.64 -19.75
N ASP A 48 8.92 -3.12 -20.98
CA ASP A 48 7.75 -2.37 -21.40
C ASP A 48 6.49 -3.25 -21.46
N GLU A 49 6.61 -4.47 -22.01
CA GLU A 49 5.50 -5.40 -22.13
C GLU A 49 5.05 -5.93 -20.76
N ARG A 50 5.99 -6.28 -19.87
CA ARG A 50 5.67 -6.67 -18.50
C ARG A 50 4.97 -5.54 -17.75
N ALA A 51 5.43 -4.30 -17.93
CA ALA A 51 4.87 -3.14 -17.24
C ALA A 51 3.44 -2.87 -17.71
N GLN A 52 3.20 -2.99 -19.02
CA GLN A 52 1.88 -2.84 -19.59
C GLN A 52 0.95 -3.98 -19.16
N LYS A 53 1.46 -5.22 -19.13
CA LYS A 53 0.71 -6.39 -18.65
C LYS A 53 0.33 -6.27 -17.18
N ALA A 54 1.26 -5.84 -16.34
CA ALA A 54 1.00 -5.58 -14.92
C ALA A 54 -0.06 -4.49 -14.72
N LEU A 55 -0.05 -3.45 -15.56
CA LEU A 55 -1.09 -2.41 -15.56
C LEU A 55 -2.47 -2.94 -16.00
N GLU A 56 -2.53 -4.06 -16.72
CA GLU A 56 -3.78 -4.76 -17.05
C GLU A 56 -4.30 -5.66 -15.92
N CYS A 57 -3.54 -5.84 -14.83
CA CYS A 57 -3.99 -6.64 -13.71
C CYS A 57 -5.33 -6.10 -13.16
N PRO A 58 -6.36 -6.94 -12.98
CA PRO A 58 -7.62 -6.52 -12.39
C PRO A 58 -7.44 -5.98 -10.96
N CYS A 59 -6.37 -6.39 -10.27
CA CYS A 59 -5.98 -5.90 -8.95
C CYS A 59 -5.71 -4.38 -8.91
N VAL A 60 -5.22 -3.77 -9.99
CA VAL A 60 -4.94 -2.32 -10.08
C VAL A 60 -5.98 -1.58 -10.92
N ALA A 61 -7.04 -2.26 -11.36
CA ALA A 61 -8.03 -1.69 -12.27
C ALA A 61 -8.81 -0.53 -11.63
N GLU A 62 -9.09 -0.59 -10.33
CA GLU A 62 -9.76 0.49 -9.60
C GLU A 62 -8.88 1.74 -9.52
N LEU A 63 -7.59 1.56 -9.21
CA LEU A 63 -6.62 2.65 -9.15
C LEU A 63 -6.44 3.33 -10.52
N ARG A 64 -6.43 2.53 -11.60
CA ARG A 64 -6.32 3.02 -12.98
C ARG A 64 -7.58 3.71 -13.48
N SER A 65 -8.77 3.30 -13.05
CA SER A 65 -10.04 3.85 -13.53
C SER A 65 -10.52 5.05 -12.71
N GLY A 66 -9.91 5.29 -11.55
CA GLY A 66 -10.21 6.41 -10.67
C GLY A 66 -9.74 7.78 -11.19
N PRO A 67 -10.06 8.87 -10.48
CA PRO A 67 -9.76 10.24 -10.89
C PRO A 67 -8.24 10.55 -10.92
N CYS A 68 -7.42 9.72 -10.27
CA CYS A 68 -5.95 9.80 -10.30
C CYS A 68 -5.31 8.71 -11.17
N GLY A 69 -6.11 7.99 -11.95
CA GLY A 69 -5.68 6.80 -12.68
C GLY A 69 -4.62 7.06 -13.75
N THR A 70 -4.62 8.23 -14.38
CA THR A 70 -3.57 8.63 -15.34
C THR A 70 -2.21 8.70 -14.65
N GLN A 71 -2.14 9.38 -13.50
CA GLN A 71 -0.89 9.56 -12.76
C GLN A 71 -0.43 8.25 -12.13
N PHE A 72 -1.39 7.42 -11.69
CA PHE A 72 -1.10 6.07 -11.23
C PHE A 72 -0.47 5.23 -12.33
N SER A 73 -1.07 5.20 -13.51
CA SER A 73 -0.58 4.41 -14.65
C SER A 73 0.84 4.82 -15.06
N GLU A 74 1.11 6.13 -15.13
CA GLU A 74 2.42 6.67 -15.47
C GLU A 74 3.48 6.29 -14.42
N ALA A 75 3.17 6.46 -13.13
CA ALA A 75 4.08 6.12 -12.04
C ALA A 75 4.35 4.61 -11.97
N PHE A 76 3.29 3.81 -12.12
CA PHE A 76 3.34 2.36 -12.04
C PHE A 76 4.16 1.76 -13.20
N VAL A 77 3.91 2.19 -14.44
CA VAL A 77 4.69 1.75 -15.60
C VAL A 77 6.15 2.20 -15.47
N CYS A 78 6.40 3.42 -14.99
CA CYS A 78 7.77 3.90 -14.77
C CYS A 78 8.49 3.02 -13.73
N PHE A 79 7.84 2.72 -12.60
CA PHE A 79 8.40 1.87 -11.54
C PHE A 79 8.78 0.48 -12.06
N LEU A 80 7.92 -0.15 -12.84
CA LEU A 80 8.16 -1.48 -13.39
C LEU A 80 9.24 -1.53 -14.47
N LYS A 81 9.44 -0.42 -15.19
CA LYS A 81 10.51 -0.27 -16.18
C LYS A 81 11.84 0.15 -15.57
N SER A 82 11.83 0.77 -14.38
CA SER A 82 13.04 1.28 -13.76
C SER A 82 14.05 0.16 -13.47
N THR A 83 15.26 0.34 -13.98
CA THR A 83 16.41 -0.55 -13.74
C THR A 83 17.40 0.03 -12.75
N ALA A 84 17.08 1.18 -12.14
CA ALA A 84 17.90 1.80 -11.11
C ALA A 84 18.08 0.88 -9.89
N GLU A 85 19.18 1.09 -9.16
CA GLU A 85 19.53 0.36 -7.93
C GLU A 85 18.39 0.44 -6.91
N GLU A 86 17.82 1.63 -6.75
CA GLU A 86 16.55 1.84 -6.06
C GLU A 86 15.43 1.98 -7.09
N LYS A 87 14.53 0.99 -7.13
CA LYS A 87 13.42 0.94 -8.09
C LYS A 87 12.60 2.22 -8.04
N GLY A 88 12.45 2.86 -9.20
CA GLY A 88 11.63 4.06 -9.32
C GLY A 88 12.30 5.35 -8.80
N SER A 89 13.58 5.33 -8.44
CA SER A 89 14.34 6.54 -8.11
C SER A 89 14.40 7.56 -9.26
N GLU A 90 14.34 7.10 -10.51
CA GLU A 90 14.19 7.93 -11.71
C GLU A 90 12.73 8.39 -11.97
N CYS A 91 11.76 7.80 -11.26
CA CYS A 91 10.32 7.96 -11.46
C CYS A 91 9.65 8.86 -10.41
N VAL A 92 10.44 9.62 -9.63
CA VAL A 92 9.94 10.45 -8.53
C VAL A 92 8.88 11.45 -9.01
N HIS A 93 9.05 12.06 -10.18
CA HIS A 93 8.07 13.02 -10.71
C HIS A 93 6.66 12.41 -10.91
N PRO A 94 6.51 11.29 -11.63
CA PRO A 94 5.24 10.57 -11.71
C PRO A 94 4.62 10.24 -10.34
N PHE A 95 5.42 9.75 -9.38
CA PHE A 95 4.93 9.45 -8.04
C PHE A 95 4.47 10.69 -7.27
N VAL A 96 5.17 11.82 -7.40
CA VAL A 96 4.76 13.09 -6.81
C VAL A 96 3.47 13.59 -7.43
N ALA A 97 3.29 13.46 -8.74
CA ALA A 97 2.05 13.84 -9.42
C ALA A 97 0.86 13.00 -8.92
N LEU A 98 1.05 11.69 -8.75
CA LEU A 98 0.06 10.79 -8.15
C LEU A 98 -0.27 11.22 -6.71
N GLN A 99 0.74 11.46 -5.87
CA GLN A 99 0.53 11.88 -4.49
C GLN A 99 -0.21 13.22 -4.39
N ASN A 100 0.11 14.18 -5.27
CA ASN A 100 -0.62 15.45 -5.35
C ASN A 100 -2.08 15.25 -5.76
N CYS A 101 -2.35 14.32 -6.68
CA CYS A 101 -3.71 13.99 -7.08
C CYS A 101 -4.50 13.35 -5.93
N ILE A 102 -3.90 12.39 -5.20
CA ILE A 102 -4.49 11.77 -4.01
C ILE A 102 -4.83 12.83 -2.96
N LYS A 103 -3.90 13.74 -2.67
CA LYS A 103 -4.11 14.84 -1.72
C LYS A 103 -5.26 15.77 -2.12
N ALA A 104 -5.42 16.02 -3.41
CA ALA A 104 -6.52 16.84 -3.94
C ALA A 104 -7.86 16.08 -3.97
N ASN A 105 -7.83 14.75 -4.04
CA ASN A 105 -8.99 13.89 -4.14
C ASN A 105 -8.92 12.78 -3.08
N PRO A 106 -9.23 13.08 -1.81
CA PRO A 106 -9.17 12.09 -0.73
C PRO A 106 -10.14 10.91 -0.93
N ASP A 107 -11.20 11.09 -1.72
CA ASP A 107 -12.14 10.04 -2.12
C ASP A 107 -11.71 9.28 -3.40
N ALA A 108 -10.55 9.60 -3.99
CA ALA A 108 -10.06 8.96 -5.21
C ALA A 108 -9.63 7.50 -5.04
N PHE A 109 -9.25 7.16 -3.82
CA PHE A 109 -8.86 5.82 -3.43
C PHE A 109 -9.74 5.47 -2.24
N SER A 110 -10.28 4.25 -2.22
CA SER A 110 -11.03 3.75 -1.09
C SER A 110 -10.21 3.98 0.19
N LYS A 111 -10.86 4.47 1.26
CA LYS A 111 -10.16 4.71 2.53
C LYS A 111 -9.38 3.47 2.96
N ASP A 112 -9.89 2.29 2.65
CA ASP A 112 -9.24 0.99 2.87
C ASP A 112 -7.84 0.82 2.24
N VAL A 113 -7.51 1.58 1.18
CA VAL A 113 -6.19 1.59 0.50
C VAL A 113 -5.27 2.68 1.06
N LEU A 114 -5.84 3.73 1.68
CA LEU A 114 -5.10 4.88 2.23
C LEU A 114 -5.01 4.88 3.76
N ASP A 115 -5.73 3.98 4.45
CA ASP A 115 -5.84 3.94 5.91
C ASP A 115 -4.61 3.31 6.55
N GLU A 116 -3.50 4.06 6.52
CA GLU A 116 -2.49 3.97 7.56
C GLU A 116 -2.18 5.33 8.22
N GLU A 117 -2.51 6.50 7.64
CA GLU A 117 -2.09 7.80 8.23
C GLU A 117 -3.04 9.03 8.06
N ASP A 118 -4.36 8.90 7.87
CA ASP A 118 -5.25 10.10 7.84
C ASP A 118 -6.56 9.93 8.62
N ASN A 119 -6.44 9.68 9.92
CA ASN A 119 -7.52 9.97 10.87
C ASN A 119 -7.27 11.31 11.59
N LYS A 120 -7.31 12.43 10.85
CA LYS A 120 -7.54 13.75 11.45
C LYS A 120 -8.10 14.78 10.46
N LYS A 121 -9.33 14.59 10.02
CA LYS A 121 -10.20 15.69 9.60
C LYS A 121 -11.47 15.69 10.42
N GLU A 122 -11.52 16.66 11.35
CA GLU A 122 -12.66 17.27 12.06
C GLU A 122 -11.96 18.18 13.10
N ASP A 123 -12.30 19.43 13.35
CA ASP A 123 -13.35 20.32 12.90
C ASP A 123 -12.92 21.73 13.37
N GLU A 124 -13.43 22.76 12.72
CA GLU A 124 -13.31 24.15 13.15
C GLU A 124 -14.13 24.36 14.44
N GLU A 125 -13.54 24.12 15.62
CA GLU A 125 -14.07 24.65 16.87
C GLU A 125 -13.00 25.49 17.57
N VAL A 126 -13.19 26.80 17.55
CA VAL A 126 -12.51 27.77 18.40
C VAL A 126 -12.91 27.48 19.84
N GLN A 127 -12.30 26.47 20.46
CA GLN A 127 -12.29 26.36 21.91
C GLN A 127 -11.27 27.36 22.44
N GLU A 128 -11.77 28.33 23.17
CA GLU A 128 -11.05 29.32 23.97
C GLU A 128 -9.95 28.64 24.82
N TYR A 129 -8.77 28.45 24.23
CA TYR A 129 -7.59 28.01 24.93
C TYR A 129 -7.15 29.17 25.82
N LYS A 130 -7.57 29.13 27.07
CA LYS A 130 -7.03 30.00 28.11
C LYS A 130 -5.54 29.70 28.20
N ILE A 131 -4.73 30.53 27.56
CA ILE A 131 -3.27 30.46 27.61
C ILE A 131 -2.86 30.66 29.08
N ILE A 132 -2.64 29.57 29.79
CA ILE A 132 -2.04 29.62 31.12
C ILE A 132 -0.56 29.88 30.88
N ALA A 133 -0.18 31.16 30.98
CA ALA A 133 1.22 31.55 30.89
C ALA A 133 2.01 30.84 32.01
N PRO A 134 3.18 30.26 31.69
CA PRO A 134 4.02 29.59 32.66
C PRO A 134 4.47 30.57 33.77
N PRO A 135 4.78 30.08 34.99
CA PRO A 135 4.97 30.93 36.17
C PRO A 135 6.10 31.96 36.06
N TRP A 136 7.02 31.80 35.10
CA TRP A 136 8.12 32.71 34.81
C TRP A 136 7.71 33.93 33.96
N ALA A 137 6.52 33.94 33.35
CA ALA A 137 6.02 35.03 32.53
C ALA A 137 5.39 36.19 33.35
N LYS A 138 5.37 36.10 34.68
CA LYS A 138 4.90 37.18 35.55
C LYS A 138 6.09 38.05 35.95
N GLU A 139 6.20 39.23 35.36
CA GLU A 139 7.18 40.23 35.77
C GLU A 139 6.97 40.65 37.24
N PRO A 140 8.04 40.86 38.04
CA PRO A 140 7.90 41.43 39.36
C PRO A 140 7.48 42.91 39.23
N LYS A 141 6.29 43.26 39.72
CA LYS A 141 5.90 44.66 39.89
C LYS A 141 6.88 45.34 40.86
N HIS A 142 7.73 46.22 40.34
CA HIS A 142 8.51 47.16 41.15
C HIS A 142 7.57 48.28 41.62
N ASN A 143 7.49 48.50 42.92
CA ASN A 143 6.78 49.62 43.55
C ASN A 143 7.76 50.77 43.84
#